data_AF-A0A5C7J7G2-F1
#
_entry.id   AF-A0A5C7J7G2-F1
#
_cell.length_a   1.000
_cell.length_b   1.000
_cell.length_c   1.000
_cell.angle_alpha   90.00
_cell.angle_beta   90.00
_cell.angle_gamma   90.00
#
_symmetry.space_group_name_H-M   'P 1'
#
loop_
_entity.id
_entity.type
_entity.pdbx_description
1 polymer ?
#
loop_
_entity_poly.entity_id
_entity_poly.type
_entity_poly.pdbx_seq_one_letter_code
_entity_poly.pdbx_strand_id
1 'polypeptide(L)' 'MNQFTKYDSADYLTTEEEIAAYMEAVLDEAGDDPAFIAHAQDVVARAREKRSQR' A
#
# COMPACT_ATOMS: atom_id res chain seq x y z
N MET A 1 -14.37 -9.91 23.78
CA MET A 1 -14.63 -8.72 22.95
C MET A 1 -13.69 -8.79 21.76
N ASN A 2 -14.18 -9.01 20.54
CA ASN A 2 -13.32 -9.09 19.37
C ASN A 2 -13.05 -7.65 18.86
N GLN A 3 -11.89 -7.09 19.20
CA GLN A 3 -11.47 -5.80 18.65
C GLN A 3 -11.05 -6.02 17.20
N PHE A 4 -11.91 -5.64 16.26
CA PHE A 4 -11.51 -5.49 14.87
C PHE A 4 -10.79 -4.16 14.73
N THR A 5 -9.50 -4.20 14.41
CA THR A 5 -8.75 -3.00 14.03
C THR A 5 -9.03 -2.67 12.57
N LYS A 6 -8.99 -1.38 12.21
CA LYS A 6 -9.14 -0.97 10.82
C LYS A 6 -7.92 -1.47 10.03
N TYR A 7 -8.16 -2.24 8.98
CA TYR A 7 -7.13 -2.68 8.07
C TYR A 7 -6.61 -1.50 7.23
N ASP A 8 -5.30 -1.39 7.13
CA ASP A 8 -4.61 -0.47 6.21
C ASP A 8 -3.47 -1.22 5.53
N SER A 9 -3.49 -1.31 4.20
CA SER A 9 -2.44 -2.01 3.43
C SER A 9 -1.04 -1.44 3.71
N ALA A 10 -0.94 -0.16 4.07
CA ALA A 10 0.31 0.50 4.41
C ALA A 10 1.02 -0.12 5.63
N ASP A 11 0.30 -0.87 6.49
CA ASP A 11 0.88 -1.54 7.65
C ASP A 11 1.75 -2.75 7.28
N TYR A 12 1.59 -3.27 6.06
CA TYR A 12 2.25 -4.49 5.57
C TYR A 12 3.35 -4.22 4.54
N LEU A 13 3.52 -2.98 4.09
CA LEU A 13 4.54 -2.59 3.11
C LEU A 13 5.81 -2.07 3.83
N THR A 14 6.52 -2.97 4.49
CA THR A 14 7.62 -2.62 5.43
C THR A 14 8.99 -2.52 4.77
N THR A 15 9.15 -3.12 3.59
CA THR A 15 10.38 -3.14 2.80
C THR A 15 10.17 -2.51 1.42
N GLU A 16 11.25 -2.14 0.72
CA GLU A 16 11.11 -1.65 -0.66
C GLU A 16 10.68 -2.78 -1.60
N GLU A 17 11.08 -4.02 -1.31
CA GLU A 17 10.68 -5.22 -2.05
C GLU A 17 9.17 -5.46 -1.98
N GLU A 18 8.56 -5.32 -0.79
CA GLU A 18 7.11 -5.41 -0.62
C GLU A 18 6.37 -4.27 -1.35
N ILE A 19 6.91 -3.05 -1.33
CA ILE A 19 6.36 -1.91 -2.08
C ILE A 19 6.42 -2.18 -3.58
N ALA A 20 7.53 -2.73 -4.08
CA ALA A 20 7.70 -3.05 -5.50
C ALA A 20 6.72 -4.13 -5.94
N ALA A 21 6.62 -5.23 -5.18
CA ALA A 21 5.67 -6.31 -5.46
C ALA A 21 4.21 -5.82 -5.42
N TYR A 22 3.88 -4.94 -4.47
CA TYR A 22 2.56 -4.31 -4.40
C TYR A 22 2.26 -3.45 -5.63
N MET A 23 3.21 -2.60 -6.06
CA MET A 23 3.02 -1.74 -7.23
C MET A 23 2.95 -2.54 -8.54
N GLU A 24 3.69 -3.66 -8.64
CA GLU A 24 3.60 -4.57 -9.79
C GLU A 24 2.20 -5.19 -9.89
N ALA A 25 1.67 -5.72 -8.77
CA ALA A 25 0.32 -6.26 -8.72
C ALA A 25 -0.73 -5.19 -9.04
N VAL A 26 -0.56 -3.96 -8.52
CA VAL A 26 -1.45 -2.83 -8.83
C VAL A 26 -1.48 -2.55 -10.33
N LEU A 27 -0.33 -2.54 -11.01
CA LEU A 27 -0.28 -2.27 -12.44
C LEU A 27 -0.89 -3.39 -13.29
N ASP A 28 -0.76 -4.64 -12.85
CA ASP A 28 -1.40 -5.79 -13.51
C ASP A 28 -2.94 -5.73 -13.36
N GLU A 29 -3.43 -5.31 -12.18
CA GLU A 29 -4.86 -5.22 -11.88
C GLU A 29 -5.53 -3.92 -12.35
N ALA A 30 -4.80 -2.80 -12.45
CA ALA A 30 -5.36 -1.47 -12.70
C ALA A 30 -6.12 -1.35 -14.02
N GLY A 31 -5.75 -2.14 -15.04
CA GLY A 31 -6.32 -2.00 -16.38
C GLY A 31 -6.20 -0.55 -16.89
N ASP A 32 -7.35 0.09 -17.14
CA ASP A 32 -7.44 1.49 -17.59
C ASP A 32 -8.00 2.43 -16.50
N ASP A 33 -7.79 2.08 -15.22
CA ASP A 33 -8.20 2.87 -14.06
C ASP A 33 -7.02 3.63 -13.43
N PRO A 34 -6.80 4.90 -13.81
CA PRO A 34 -5.75 5.73 -13.22
C PRO A 34 -6.03 6.11 -11.76
N ALA A 35 -7.30 6.09 -11.31
CA ALA A 35 -7.63 6.40 -9.92
C ALA A 35 -7.20 5.27 -8.98
N PHE A 36 -7.24 4.02 -9.44
CA PHE A 36 -6.71 2.87 -8.71
C PHE A 36 -5.20 2.99 -8.47
N ILE A 37 -4.43 3.36 -9.50
CA ILE A 37 -2.98 3.57 -9.38
C ILE A 37 -2.68 4.73 -8.43
N ALA A 38 -3.41 5.84 -8.51
CA ALA A 38 -3.24 6.97 -7.60
C ALA A 38 -3.50 6.57 -6.13
N HIS A 39 -4.55 5.77 -5.89
CA HIS A 39 -4.82 5.25 -4.56
C HIS A 39 -3.68 4.37 -4.02
N ALA A 40 -3.12 3.49 -4.84
CA ALA A 40 -1.97 2.68 -4.46
C ALA A 40 -0.74 3.52 -4.12
N GLN A 41 -0.50 4.62 -4.84
CA GLN A 41 0.58 5.56 -4.53
C GLN A 41 0.39 6.22 -3.15
N ASP A 42 -0.86 6.56 -2.77
CA ASP A 42 -1.16 7.06 -1.42
C ASP A 42 -0.89 6.01 -0.33
N VAL A 43 -1.18 4.73 -0.61
CA VAL A 43 -0.84 3.61 0.29
C VAL A 43 0.69 3.52 0.48
N VAL A 44 1.45 3.56 -0.61
CA VAL A 44 2.92 3.52 -0.58
C VAL A 44 3.51 4.72 0.16
N ALA A 45 2.96 5.92 -0.05
CA ALA A 45 3.39 7.13 0.65
C ALA A 45 3.23 6.97 2.18
N ARG A 46 2.06 6.48 2.63
CA ARG A 46 1.80 6.20 4.06
C ARG A 46 2.70 5.10 4.63
N ALA A 47 2.99 4.06 3.85
CA ALA A 47 3.91 3.01 4.26
C ALA A 47 5.34 3.55 4.51
N ARG A 48 5.83 4.40 3.60
CA ARG A 48 7.13 5.07 3.74
C ARG A 48 7.16 6.02 4.93
N GLU A 49 6.09 6.79 5.15
CA GLU A 49 5.95 7.66 6.32
C GLU A 49 6.06 6.86 7.62
N LYS A 50 5.32 5.74 7.73
CA LYS A 50 5.35 4.84 8.90
C LYS A 50 6.75 4.27 9.14
N ARG A 51 7.49 3.92 8.10
CA ARG A 51 8.88 3.43 8.23
C ARG A 51 9.84 4.49 8.72
N SER A 52 9.64 5.76 8.34
CA SER A 52 10.45 6.87 8.82
C SER A 52 10.23 7.19 10.31
N GLN A 53 9.14 6.71 10.90
CA GLN A 53 8.79 6.92 12.30
C GLN A 53 9.11 5.69 13.19
N ARG A 54 9.75 4.65 12.63
CA ARG A 54 10.15 3.44 13.33
C ARG A 54 11.59 3.50 13.82
#